data_AF-A0A2D5E5S8-F1
#
_entry.id   AF-A0A2D5E5S8-F1
#
_cell.length_a   1.000
_cell.length_b   1.000
_cell.length_c   1.000
_cell.angle_alpha   90.00
_cell.angle_beta   90.00
_cell.angle_gamma   90.00
#
_symmetry.space_group_name_H-M   'P 1'
#
loop_
_entity.id
_entity.type
_entity.pdbx_description
1 polymer ?
#
loop_
_entity_poly.entity_id
_entity_poly.type
_entity_poly.pdbx_seq_one_letter_code
_entity_poly.pdbx_strand_id
1 'polypeptide(L)'
;MPTYDYAVIKPDGSLGEPFEVFQSMSDAPLKKHPETGEPVKRMISAPGLALNHSDASDKTKLSDSNLDRLGFTKYQRSGDNTWDKTAGKGPDSINRD
;
A
#
# COMPACT_ATOMS: atom_id res chain seq x y z
N MET A 1 16.64 -6.07 5.59
CA MET A 1 17.54 -5.84 4.44
C MET A 1 16.69 -5.94 3.18
N PRO A 2 16.78 -4.98 2.25
CA PRO A 2 15.96 -5.00 1.04
C PRO A 2 16.48 -6.02 0.01
N THR A 3 15.58 -6.47 -0.85
CA THR A 3 15.89 -7.18 -2.09
C THR A 3 15.71 -6.18 -3.22
N TYR A 4 16.65 -6.17 -4.17
CA TYR A 4 16.57 -5.33 -5.35
C TYR A 4 16.52 -6.19 -6.61
N ASP A 5 15.70 -5.77 -7.56
CA ASP A 5 15.64 -6.37 -8.89
C ASP A 5 16.73 -5.77 -9.78
N TYR A 6 17.47 -6.63 -10.46
CA TYR A 6 18.45 -6.28 -11.48
C TYR A 6 18.14 -7.02 -12.77
N ALA A 7 18.57 -6.49 -13.91
CA ALA A 7 18.52 -7.20 -15.18
C ALA A 7 19.87 -7.07 -15.91
N VAL A 8 20.26 -8.13 -16.61
CA VAL A 8 21.45 -8.13 -17.47
C VAL A 8 21.21 -7.22 -18.68
N ILE A 9 22.20 -6.41 -19.03
CA ILE A 9 22.19 -5.61 -20.26
C ILE A 9 22.74 -6.49 -21.38
N LYS A 10 21.89 -6.86 -22.33
CA LYS A 10 22.29 -7.64 -23.49
C LYS A 10 23.15 -6.79 -24.45
N PRO A 11 23.90 -7.41 -25.37
CA PRO A 11 24.74 -6.67 -26.33
C PRO A 11 23.98 -5.69 -27.23
N ASP A 12 22.69 -5.91 -27.47
CA ASP A 12 21.79 -5.02 -28.23
C ASP A 12 21.25 -3.84 -27.39
N GLY A 13 21.62 -3.75 -26.11
CA GLY A 13 21.15 -2.75 -25.16
C GLY A 13 19.78 -3.06 -24.54
N SER A 14 19.14 -4.17 -24.89
CA SER A 14 17.91 -4.62 -24.26
C SER A 14 18.18 -5.23 -22.88
N LEU A 15 17.15 -5.28 -22.03
CA LEU A 15 17.24 -5.89 -20.71
C LEU A 15 16.86 -7.38 -20.80
N GLY A 16 17.66 -8.21 -20.14
CA GLY A 16 17.38 -9.63 -19.91
C GLY A 16 16.29 -9.86 -18.88
N GLU A 17 16.14 -11.11 -18.47
CA GLU A 17 15.21 -11.45 -17.40
C GLU A 17 15.65 -10.80 -16.07
N PRO A 18 14.69 -10.26 -15.29
CA PRO A 18 15.00 -9.70 -14.00
C PRO A 18 15.35 -10.81 -12.99
N PHE A 19 16.30 -10.52 -12.11
CA PHE A 19 16.71 -11.39 -11.01
C PHE A 19 16.84 -10.57 -9.72
N GLU A 20 16.62 -11.24 -8.60
CA GLU A 20 16.62 -10.63 -7.27
C GLU A 20 18.00 -10.72 -6.61
N VAL A 21 18.44 -9.63 -5.99
CA VAL A 21 19.67 -9.60 -5.20
C VAL A 21 19.43 -8.99 -3.83
N PHE A 22 19.84 -9.72 -2.78
CA PHE A 22 19.96 -9.18 -1.43
C PHE A 22 21.15 -8.23 -1.36
N GLN A 23 20.89 -6.95 -1.07
CA GLN A 23 21.92 -5.92 -0.98
C GLN A 23 21.56 -4.91 0.13
N SER A 24 22.56 -4.39 0.84
CA SER A 24 22.33 -3.34 1.84
C SER A 24 21.88 -2.04 1.17
N MET A 25 21.01 -1.25 1.82
CA MET A 25 20.62 0.07 1.31
C MET A 25 21.79 1.03 1.16
N SER A 26 22.85 0.86 1.97
CA SER A 26 24.03 1.72 1.96
C SER A 26 25.04 1.38 0.87
N ASP A 27 24.88 0.23 0.20
CA ASP A 27 25.83 -0.22 -0.80
C ASP A 27 25.54 0.43 -2.15
N ALA A 28 26.58 0.62 -2.95
CA ALA A 28 26.43 1.10 -4.33
C ALA A 28 25.71 0.03 -5.19
N PRO A 29 24.87 0.44 -6.17
CA PRO A 29 24.21 -0.50 -7.06
C PRO A 29 25.20 -1.41 -7.80
N LEU A 30 24.82 -2.68 -8.00
CA LEU A 30 25.63 -3.63 -8.74
C LEU A 30 25.79 -3.18 -10.19
N LYS A 31 27.02 -3.31 -10.71
CA LYS A 31 27.37 -3.07 -12.12
C LYS A 31 27.59 -4.37 -12.90
N LYS A 32 27.83 -5.48 -12.19
CA LYS A 32 28.05 -6.81 -12.78
C LYS A 32 27.22 -7.87 -12.06
N HIS A 33 26.77 -8.87 -12.80
CA HIS A 33 26.07 -10.03 -12.27
C HIS A 33 27.04 -10.84 -11.39
N PRO A 34 26.64 -11.25 -10.17
CA PRO A 34 27.54 -11.97 -9.24
C PRO A 34 28.01 -13.34 -9.77
N GLU A 35 27.16 -14.04 -10.52
CA GLU A 35 27.50 -15.35 -11.09
C GLU A 35 28.12 -15.29 -12.50
N THR A 36 27.52 -14.56 -13.45
CA THR A 36 27.97 -14.53 -14.85
C THR A 36 28.99 -13.43 -15.14
N GLY A 37 29.10 -12.41 -14.29
CA GLY A 37 29.97 -11.25 -14.51
C GLY A 37 29.47 -10.25 -15.56
N GLU A 38 28.32 -10.50 -16.17
CA GLU A 38 27.72 -9.67 -17.22
C GLU A 38 27.30 -8.29 -16.68
N PRO A 39 27.27 -7.25 -17.52
CA PRO A 39 26.82 -5.92 -17.09
C PRO A 39 25.34 -5.96 -16.69
N VAL A 40 25.01 -5.36 -15.53
CA VAL A 40 23.63 -5.32 -15.02
C VAL A 40 23.18 -3.90 -14.73
N LYS A 41 21.86 -3.72 -14.69
CA LYS A 41 21.20 -2.47 -14.29
C LYS A 41 20.13 -2.76 -13.25
N ARG A 42 20.07 -1.92 -12.21
CA ARG A 42 18.98 -1.98 -11.23
C ARG A 42 17.66 -1.60 -11.88
N MET A 43 16.67 -2.45 -11.71
CA MET A 43 15.30 -2.21 -12.16
C MET A 43 14.59 -1.36 -11.10
N ILE A 44 13.92 -0.31 -11.54
CA ILE A 44 13.03 0.47 -10.69
C ILE A 44 11.63 -0.01 -11.03
N SER A 45 11.03 -0.77 -10.12
CA SER A 45 9.64 -1.19 -10.26
C SER A 45 8.71 0.03 -10.11
N ALA A 46 7.57 -0.03 -10.80
CA ALA A 46 6.53 0.96 -10.61
C ALA A 46 6.04 0.88 -9.15
N PRO A 47 5.81 2.01 -8.47
CA PRO A 47 5.26 1.99 -7.12
C PRO A 47 3.86 1.35 -7.14
N GLY A 48 3.58 0.52 -6.14
CA GLY A 48 2.22 0.04 -5.89
C GLY A 48 1.35 1.21 -5.48
N LEU A 49 0.41 1.61 -6.34
CA LEU A 49 -0.51 2.71 -6.03
C LEU A 49 -1.68 2.21 -5.19
N ALA A 50 -1.86 2.80 -4.01
CA ALA A 50 -3.07 2.62 -3.20
C ALA A 50 -4.23 3.39 -3.86
N LEU A 51 -4.88 2.74 -4.82
CA LEU A 51 -6.02 3.28 -5.56
C LEU A 51 -7.33 3.13 -4.75
N ASN A 52 -8.46 3.30 -5.44
CA ASN A 52 -9.81 3.34 -4.85
C ASN A 52 -10.26 2.05 -4.14
N HIS A 53 -9.53 0.95 -4.23
CA HIS A 53 -9.86 -0.34 -3.60
C HIS A 53 -8.71 -0.81 -2.71
N SER A 54 -8.17 0.12 -1.93
CA SER A 54 -7.14 -0.15 -0.93
C SER A 54 -7.69 0.11 0.47
N ASP A 55 -7.17 -0.59 1.47
CA ASP A 55 -7.53 -0.38 2.88
C ASP A 55 -7.41 1.08 3.32
N ALA A 56 -6.37 1.78 2.83
CA ALA A 56 -6.17 3.20 3.09
C ALA A 56 -7.31 4.06 2.49
N SER A 57 -7.73 3.76 1.27
CA SER A 57 -8.84 4.44 0.61
C SER A 57 -10.17 4.14 1.30
N ASP A 58 -10.41 2.90 1.73
CA ASP A 58 -11.65 2.50 2.39
C ASP A 58 -11.77 3.09 3.78
N LYS A 59 -10.67 3.14 4.56
CA LYS A 59 -10.61 3.88 5.83
C LYS A 59 -10.95 5.35 5.65
N THR A 60 -10.48 5.98 4.58
CA THR A 60 -10.78 7.38 4.29
C THR A 60 -12.27 7.56 3.95
N LYS A 61 -12.81 6.70 3.08
CA LYS A 61 -14.24 6.75 2.68
C LYS A 61 -15.19 6.50 3.86
N LEU A 62 -14.84 5.58 4.75
CA LEU A 62 -15.66 5.17 5.90
C LEU A 62 -15.32 5.93 7.19
N SER A 63 -14.46 6.95 7.11
CA SER A 63 -14.14 7.81 8.25
C SER A 63 -15.38 8.60 8.69
N ASP A 64 -15.51 8.83 9.99
CA ASP A 64 -16.69 9.51 10.56
C ASP A 64 -16.88 10.91 9.96
N SER A 65 -15.80 11.67 9.76
CA SER A 65 -15.84 12.98 9.10
C SER A 65 -16.36 12.90 7.66
N ASN A 66 -15.95 11.88 6.91
CA ASN A 66 -16.39 11.72 5.53
C ASN A 66 -17.86 11.27 5.47
N LEU A 67 -18.28 10.39 6.37
CA LEU A 67 -19.67 9.94 6.47
C LEU A 67 -20.60 11.09 6.87
N ASP A 68 -20.20 11.92 7.84
CA ASP A 68 -20.95 13.11 8.25
C ASP A 68 -21.09 14.12 7.09
N ARG A 69 -19.99 14.39 6.39
CA ARG A 69 -19.97 15.26 5.19
C ARG A 69 -20.92 14.77 4.10
N LEU A 70 -21.04 13.46 3.93
CA LEU A 70 -21.93 12.83 2.95
C LEU A 70 -23.38 12.68 3.45
N GLY A 71 -23.66 13.05 4.70
CA GLY A 71 -24.99 12.97 5.29
C GLY A 71 -25.37 11.58 5.80
N PHE A 72 -24.42 10.64 5.91
CA PHE A 72 -24.66 9.35 6.54
C PHE A 72 -24.64 9.48 8.06
N THR A 73 -25.48 8.68 8.73
CA THR A 73 -25.42 8.52 10.18
C THR A 73 -24.81 7.17 10.52
N LYS A 74 -23.79 7.16 11.37
CA LYS A 74 -23.10 5.95 11.81
C LYS A 74 -23.23 5.81 13.32
N TYR A 75 -23.51 4.59 13.75
CA TYR A 75 -23.54 4.20 15.16
C TYR A 75 -22.51 3.10 15.41
N GLN A 76 -21.79 3.21 16.52
CA GLN A 76 -20.83 2.20 16.97
C GLN A 76 -21.34 1.61 18.29
N ARG A 77 -21.22 0.29 18.43
CA ARG A 77 -21.71 -0.42 19.63
C ARG A 77 -20.95 0.08 20.86
N SER A 78 -21.69 0.56 21.86
CA SER A 78 -21.17 1.09 23.12
C SER A 78 -21.46 0.18 24.32
N GLY A 79 -22.39 -0.78 24.16
CA GLY A 79 -22.70 -1.77 25.19
C GLY A 79 -23.58 -2.91 24.67
N ASP A 80 -24.19 -3.64 25.60
CA ASP A 80 -25.20 -4.65 25.25
C ASP A 80 -26.48 -3.96 24.79
N ASN A 81 -26.87 -4.28 23.55
CA ASN A 81 -27.99 -3.67 22.84
C ASN A 81 -27.98 -2.14 22.78
N THR A 82 -26.83 -1.48 22.98
CA THR A 82 -26.70 -0.02 22.90
C THR A 82 -25.62 0.37 21.90
N TRP A 83 -25.91 1.39 21.09
CA TRP A 83 -24.97 1.98 20.14
C TRP A 83 -25.00 3.51 20.26
N ASP A 84 -23.81 4.11 20.21
CA ASP A 84 -23.62 5.56 20.26
C ASP A 84 -23.32 6.10 18.86
N LYS A 85 -23.82 7.30 18.57
CA LYS A 85 -23.59 7.96 17.28
C LYS A 85 -22.15 8.43 17.17
N THR A 86 -21.47 8.10 16.07
CA THR A 86 -20.10 8.55 15.77
C THR A 86 -20.05 9.53 14.59
N ALA A 87 -21.07 9.57 13.74
CA ALA A 87 -21.19 10.51 12.62
C ALA A 87 -22.65 10.82 12.29
N GLY A 88 -22.95 12.00 11.74
CA GLY A 88 -24.27 12.38 11.26
C GLY A 88 -25.17 13.07 12.29
N LYS A 89 -26.43 13.28 11.92
CA LYS A 89 -27.42 14.11 12.65
C LYS A 89 -28.49 13.33 13.42
N GLY A 90 -28.35 12.00 13.55
CA GLY A 90 -29.31 11.17 14.31
C GLY A 90 -29.30 11.44 15.83
N PRO A 91 -30.11 10.71 16.63
CA PRO A 91 -30.00 10.71 18.09
C PRO A 91 -28.60 10.30 18.58
N ASP A 92 -28.22 10.68 19.79
CA ASP A 92 -26.89 10.39 20.33
C ASP A 92 -26.68 8.90 20.67
N SER A 93 -27.75 8.18 21.00
CA SER A 93 -27.72 6.74 21.23
C SER A 93 -29.00 6.06 20.73
N ILE A 94 -28.85 4.79 20.35
CA ILE A 94 -29.96 3.88 20.01
C ILE A 94 -29.85 2.62 20.87
N ASN A 95 -30.99 2.13 21.34
CA ASN A 95 -31.08 0.88 22.08
C ASN A 95 -32.01 -0.10 21.35
N ARG A 96 -31.71 -1.40 21.43
CA ARG A 96 -32.60 -2.45 20.96
C ARG A 96 -33.29 -3.11 22.15
N ASP A 97 -34.60 -2.87 22.25
CA ASP A 97 -35.49 -3.56 23.21
C ASP A 97 -35.38 -5.08 23.14
#